data_AF-A0AAV4SS27-F1
#
_entry.id   AF-A0AAV4SS27-F1
#
_cell.length_a   1.000
_cell.length_b   1.000
_cell.length_c   1.000
_cell.angle_alpha   90.00
_cell.angle_beta   90.00
_cell.angle_gamma   90.00
#
_symmetry.space_group_name_H-M   'P 1'
#
loop_
_entity.id
_entity.type
_entity.pdbx_description
1 polymer ?
#
loop_
_entity_poly.entity_id
_entity_poly.type
_entity_poly.pdbx_seq_one_letter_code
_entity_poly.pdbx_strand_id
1 'polypeptide(L)'
;MNTSLLLIGVIVAVILLLEAGVLTRACGPGKFFGESPNARKLTPLVYKEHIPNTEEFSLAASERPEGRLTRNDPKFRELVPNYSKDIIFRDEEGTGSDRLMSNVYMVYTVLFKLVKSGSQYEQSLPQWNASIPLRCH
;
A
#
# COMPACT_ATOMS: atom_id res chain seq x y z
N MET A 1 -20.69 -43.75 -60.35
CA MET A 1 -21.57 -43.70 -59.16
C MET A 1 -20.78 -43.72 -57.85
N ASN A 2 -19.70 -44.51 -57.75
CA ASN A 2 -18.96 -44.69 -56.48
C ASN A 2 -18.05 -43.50 -56.13
N THR A 3 -17.48 -42.81 -57.12
CA THR A 3 -16.59 -41.65 -56.92
C THR A 3 -17.34 -40.42 -56.39
N SER A 4 -18.58 -40.21 -56.83
CA SER A 4 -19.45 -39.14 -56.33
C SER A 4 -19.86 -39.39 -54.87
N LEU A 5 -20.16 -40.64 -54.50
CA LEU A 5 -20.45 -41.01 -53.10
C LEU A 5 -19.22 -40.83 -52.19
N LEU A 6 -18.02 -41.16 -52.67
CA LEU A 6 -16.78 -40.92 -51.93
C LEU A 6 -16.51 -39.43 -51.72
N LEU A 7 -16.72 -38.60 -52.75
CA LEU A 7 -16.59 -37.15 -52.66
C LEU A 7 -17.57 -36.55 -51.64
N ILE A 8 -18.83 -36.98 -51.67
CA ILE A 8 -19.84 -36.54 -50.70
C ILE A 8 -19.45 -36.97 -49.29
N GLY A 9 -18.96 -38.21 -49.10
CA GLY A 9 -18.50 -38.69 -47.80
C GLY A 9 -17.33 -37.89 -47.23
N VAL A 10 -16.36 -37.52 -48.08
CA VAL A 10 -15.22 -36.68 -47.68
C VAL A 10 -15.67 -35.27 -47.32
N ILE A 11 -16.58 -34.68 -48.10
CA ILE A 11 -17.14 -33.34 -47.81
C ILE A 11 -17.88 -33.33 -46.47
N VAL A 12 -18.71 -34.34 -46.21
CA VAL A 12 -19.43 -34.47 -44.93
C VAL A 12 -18.45 -34.65 -43.76
N ALA A 13 -17.41 -35.46 -43.92
CA ALA A 13 -16.39 -35.64 -42.88
C ALA A 13 -15.61 -34.34 -42.58
N VAL A 14 -15.30 -33.55 -43.61
CA VAL A 14 -14.63 -32.24 -43.44
C VAL A 14 -15.54 -31.24 -42.73
N ILE A 15 -16.83 -31.21 -43.06
CA ILE A 15 -17.81 -30.33 -42.39
C ILE A 15 -17.95 -30.70 -40.90
N LEU A 16 -18.06 -31.99 -40.58
CA LEU A 16 -18.14 -32.46 -39.18
C LEU A 16 -16.88 -32.13 -38.36
N LEU A 17 -15.69 -32.18 -38.98
CA LEU A 17 -14.44 -31.80 -38.33
C LEU A 17 -14.32 -30.30 -38.09
N LEU A 18 -14.89 -29.46 -38.96
CA LEU A 18 -14.93 -28.00 -38.75
C LEU A 18 -15.86 -27.59 -37.61
N GLU A 19 -17.01 -28.25 -37.43
CA GLU A 19 -17.95 -27.93 -36.35
C GLU A 19 -17.43 -28.36 -34.97
N ALA A 20 -16.68 -29.46 -34.88
CA ALA A 20 -16.07 -29.93 -33.64
C ALA A 20 -15.03 -28.96 -33.06
N GLY A 21 -14.36 -28.17 -33.90
CA GLY A 21 -13.37 -27.17 -33.50
C GLY A 21 -13.95 -25.93 -32.81
N VAL A 22 -15.26 -25.68 -32.95
CA VAL A 22 -15.91 -24.48 -32.38
C VAL A 22 -16.22 -24.67 -30.89
N LEU A 23 -16.38 -25.91 -30.42
CA LEU A 23 -16.73 -26.23 -29.03
C LEU A 23 -15.56 -26.08 -28.05
N THR A 24 -14.32 -25.92 -28.51
CA THR A 24 -13.13 -25.82 -27.65
C THR A 24 -12.80 -24.39 -27.22
N ARG A 25 -13.63 -23.39 -27.56
CA ARG A 25 -13.42 -21.98 -27.18
C ARG A 25 -14.19 -21.52 -25.94
N ALA A 26 -14.67 -22.44 -25.10
CA ALA A 26 -15.47 -22.10 -23.94
C ALA A 26 -14.80 -22.55 -22.62
N CYS A 27 -13.72 -21.86 -22.22
CA CYS A 27 -13.44 -21.39 -20.85
C CYS A 27 -11.98 -20.88 -20.80
N GLY A 28 -11.77 -19.56 -20.95
CA GLY A 28 -10.54 -18.92 -20.47
C GLY A 28 -10.48 -18.96 -18.93
N PRO A 29 -9.38 -18.55 -18.27
CA PRO A 29 -9.29 -18.55 -16.81
C PRO A 29 -10.57 -17.94 -16.21
N GLY A 30 -11.30 -18.76 -15.45
CA GLY A 30 -12.64 -18.42 -14.96
C GLY A 30 -12.63 -17.13 -14.14
N LYS A 31 -13.81 -16.51 -14.02
CA LYS A 31 -14.01 -15.34 -13.16
C LYS A 31 -13.52 -15.68 -11.75
N PHE A 32 -12.45 -15.02 -11.30
CA PHE A 32 -12.00 -15.08 -9.92
C PHE A 32 -13.08 -14.46 -9.04
N PHE A 33 -13.88 -15.30 -8.38
CA PHE A 33 -14.75 -14.90 -7.27
C PHE A 33 -13.94 -14.97 -5.99
N GLY A 34 -13.06 -13.98 -5.82
CA GLY A 34 -12.41 -13.69 -4.54
C GLY A 34 -12.62 -12.21 -4.30
N GLU A 35 -13.22 -11.85 -3.17
CA GLU A 35 -13.20 -10.47 -2.72
C GLU A 35 -11.73 -10.11 -2.50
N SER A 36 -11.22 -9.15 -3.28
CA SER A 36 -9.90 -8.58 -2.99
C SER A 36 -9.91 -8.15 -1.52
N PRO A 37 -8.90 -8.50 -0.72
CA PRO A 37 -8.84 -8.02 0.64
C PRO A 37 -8.96 -6.50 0.61
N ASN A 38 -10.03 -5.97 1.21
CA ASN A 38 -10.24 -4.54 1.27
C ASN A 38 -9.04 -3.95 2.02
N ALA A 39 -8.31 -3.05 1.35
CA ALA A 39 -7.27 -2.29 2.00
C ALA A 39 -7.89 -1.60 3.23
N ARG A 40 -7.21 -1.69 4.38
CA ARG A 40 -7.66 -1.02 5.60
C ARG A 40 -7.79 0.46 5.32
N LYS A 41 -9.00 1.01 5.49
CA LYS A 41 -9.25 2.44 5.34
C LYS A 41 -8.49 3.17 6.45
N LEU A 42 -7.55 4.03 6.07
CA LEU A 42 -6.83 4.89 7.00
C LEU A 42 -7.69 6.11 7.28
N THR A 43 -8.11 6.30 8.53
CA THR A 43 -8.82 7.51 8.97
C THR A 43 -7.79 8.55 9.43
N PRO A 44 -7.82 9.78 8.89
CA PRO A 44 -6.91 10.82 9.34
C PRO A 44 -7.20 11.18 10.80
N LEU A 45 -6.15 11.52 11.55
CA LEU A 45 -6.30 12.06 12.91
C LEU A 45 -6.90 13.47 12.84
N VAL A 46 -7.81 13.77 13.76
CA VAL A 46 -8.39 15.10 13.97
C VAL A 46 -7.43 15.95 14.80
N TYR A 47 -7.50 17.28 14.68
CA TYR A 47 -6.68 18.18 15.47
C TYR A 47 -6.83 17.91 16.98
N LYS A 48 -5.70 17.73 17.69
CA LYS A 48 -5.58 17.33 19.10
C LYS A 48 -6.01 15.89 19.44
N GLU A 49 -6.33 15.07 18.45
CA GLU A 49 -6.52 13.63 18.65
C GLU A 49 -5.16 12.95 18.86
N HIS A 50 -5.15 11.94 19.75
CA HIS A 50 -4.00 11.07 19.97
C HIS A 50 -4.49 9.62 20.03
N ILE A 51 -3.67 8.70 19.51
CA ILE A 51 -3.96 7.26 19.47
C ILE A 51 -2.76 6.54 20.10
N PRO A 52 -2.97 5.69 21.12
CA PRO A 52 -4.23 5.42 21.83
C PRO A 52 -4.77 6.67 22.56
N ASN A 53 -6.08 6.74 22.83
CA ASN A 53 -6.72 7.86 23.55
C ASN A 53 -6.43 7.78 25.06
N THR A 54 -5.18 7.92 25.42
CA THR A 54 -4.64 7.94 26.78
C THR A 54 -3.42 8.85 26.81
N GLU A 55 -3.04 9.28 28.01
CA GLU A 55 -1.87 10.15 28.20
C GLU A 55 -0.60 9.53 27.61
N GLU A 56 0.28 10.37 27.06
CA GLU A 56 1.54 9.94 26.41
C GLU A 56 2.38 9.02 27.31
N PHE A 57 2.44 9.33 28.60
CA PHE A 57 3.25 8.61 29.59
C PHE A 57 2.52 7.47 30.31
N SER A 58 1.36 7.06 29.79
CA SER A 58 0.62 5.89 30.28
C SER A 58 1.31 4.59 29.90
N LEU A 59 1.09 3.53 30.69
CA LEU A 59 1.62 2.18 30.43
C LEU A 59 1.14 1.58 29.10
N ALA A 60 -0.03 2.03 28.60
CA ALA A 60 -0.57 1.61 27.32
C ALA A 60 -0.02 2.41 26.11
N ALA A 61 0.79 3.42 26.37
CA ALA A 61 1.39 4.32 25.37
C ALA A 61 2.92 4.27 25.46
N SER A 62 3.59 5.41 25.66
CA SER A 62 5.05 5.53 25.64
C SER A 62 5.73 5.28 27.00
N GLU A 63 4.95 4.95 28.04
CA GLU A 63 5.42 4.76 29.41
C GLU A 63 6.09 6.02 30.01
N ARG A 64 6.55 5.91 31.26
CA ARG A 64 7.24 6.96 32.00
C ARG A 64 8.58 7.32 31.32
N PRO A 65 8.88 8.63 31.17
CA PRO A 65 10.16 9.06 30.60
C PRO A 65 11.34 8.67 31.49
N GLU A 66 12.40 8.15 30.88
CA GLU A 66 13.62 7.74 31.59
C GLU A 66 14.48 8.93 32.07
N GLY A 67 14.21 10.14 31.56
CA GLY A 67 14.94 11.36 31.88
C GLY A 67 15.59 12.01 30.65
N ARG A 68 16.19 13.18 30.86
CA ARG A 68 16.89 13.92 29.80
C ARG A 68 18.23 13.26 29.52
N LEU A 69 18.49 12.94 28.25
CA LEU A 69 19.79 12.48 27.79
C LEU A 69 20.67 13.68 27.41
N THR A 70 21.88 13.69 27.94
CA THR A 70 22.96 14.61 27.58
C THR A 70 24.05 13.87 26.81
N ARG A 71 24.89 14.59 26.07
CA ARG A 71 25.94 13.99 25.22
C ARG A 71 26.99 13.19 26.00
N ASN A 72 27.15 13.47 27.30
CA ASN A 72 28.12 12.80 28.16
C ASN A 72 27.55 11.53 28.81
N ASP A 73 26.24 11.31 28.71
CA ASP A 73 25.61 10.15 29.35
C ASP A 73 25.94 8.85 28.61
N PRO A 74 26.13 7.74 29.33
CA PRO A 74 26.43 6.45 28.71
C PRO A 74 25.29 6.00 27.78
N LYS A 75 24.03 6.26 28.16
CA LYS A 75 22.83 5.98 27.35
C LYS A 75 22.79 6.75 26.02
N PHE A 76 23.50 7.87 25.92
CA PHE A 76 23.57 8.63 24.66
C PHE A 76 24.22 7.81 23.53
N ARG A 77 25.11 6.87 23.88
CA ARG A 77 25.78 5.97 22.92
C ARG A 77 24.84 4.92 22.32
N GLU A 78 23.68 4.70 22.95
CA GLU A 78 22.66 3.78 22.45
C GLU A 78 21.79 4.43 21.35
N LEU A 79 21.84 5.76 21.23
CA LEU A 79 21.17 6.47 20.15
C LEU A 79 21.89 6.19 18.82
N VAL A 80 21.12 5.79 17.82
CA VAL A 80 21.59 5.47 16.49
C VAL A 80 21.22 6.62 15.55
N PRO A 81 22.17 7.15 14.76
CA PRO A 81 21.87 8.17 13.77
C PRO A 81 21.11 7.61 12.57
N ASN A 82 20.10 8.35 12.11
CA ASN A 82 19.34 8.04 10.90
C ASN A 82 19.85 8.88 9.71
N TYR A 83 20.51 8.21 8.76
CA TYR A 83 21.04 8.80 7.52
C TYR A 83 20.24 8.42 6.28
N SER A 84 18.96 8.06 6.43
CA SER A 84 18.10 7.76 5.27
C SER A 84 18.00 8.98 4.35
N LYS A 85 18.24 8.78 3.06
CA LYS A 85 18.11 9.82 2.01
C LYS A 85 16.67 10.25 1.77
N ASP A 86 15.72 9.44 2.23
CA ASP A 86 14.30 9.71 2.06
C ASP A 86 13.82 10.80 3.02
N ILE A 87 14.47 10.96 4.18
CA ILE A 87 14.02 11.85 5.24
C ILE A 87 14.79 13.16 5.18
N ILE A 88 14.05 14.27 5.07
CA ILE A 88 14.60 15.61 5.18
C ILE A 88 14.54 16.04 6.65
N PHE A 89 15.71 16.15 7.28
CA PHE A 89 15.86 16.69 8.62
C PHE A 89 16.08 18.20 8.53
N ARG A 90 15.45 18.95 9.43
CA ARG A 90 15.52 20.42 9.44
C ARG A 90 16.87 20.91 9.96
N ASP A 91 17.34 20.37 11.10
CA ASP A 91 18.67 20.62 11.71
C ASP A 91 19.07 22.11 11.68
N GLU A 92 18.23 22.98 12.25
CA GLU A 92 18.47 24.43 12.30
C GLU A 92 19.72 24.76 13.14
N GLU A 93 20.08 23.88 14.07
CA GLU A 93 21.23 24.01 14.96
C GLU A 93 22.55 23.61 14.30
N GLY A 94 22.51 22.89 13.17
CA GLY A 94 23.69 22.37 12.47
C GLY A 94 24.49 21.35 13.29
N THR A 95 23.88 20.71 14.29
CA THR A 95 24.54 19.74 15.18
C THR A 95 24.29 18.30 14.75
N GLY A 96 23.28 18.05 13.92
CA GLY A 96 22.84 16.72 13.54
C GLY A 96 22.08 15.97 14.63
N SER A 97 21.67 16.66 15.72
CA SER A 97 20.99 16.04 16.85
C SER A 97 19.64 15.44 16.47
N ASP A 98 18.91 16.06 15.52
CA ASP A 98 17.63 15.56 14.98
C ASP A 98 17.72 14.16 14.36
N ARG A 99 18.94 13.72 14.01
CA ARG A 99 19.18 12.42 13.39
C ARG A 99 19.34 11.32 14.42
N LEU A 100 19.68 11.65 15.67
CA LEU A 100 19.94 10.68 16.73
C LEU A 100 18.63 10.24 17.37
N MET A 101 18.33 8.95 17.29
CA MET A 101 17.09 8.36 17.82
C MET A 101 17.37 6.99 18.43
N SER A 102 16.47 6.49 19.28
CA SER A 102 16.59 5.10 19.75
C SER A 102 16.35 4.13 18.58
N ASN A 103 16.85 2.90 18.72
CA ASN A 103 16.68 1.87 17.70
C ASN A 103 15.19 1.54 17.44
N VAL A 104 14.36 1.58 18.49
CA VAL A 104 12.91 1.37 18.39
C VAL A 104 12.26 2.45 17.53
N TYR A 105 12.73 3.70 17.62
CA TYR A 105 12.21 4.82 16.84
C TYR A 105 12.69 4.84 15.39
N MET A 106 13.53 3.89 14.96
CA MET A 106 13.87 3.73 13.53
C MET A 106 12.64 3.37 12.65
N VAL A 107 11.49 3.10 13.27
CA VAL A 107 10.16 3.02 12.60
C VAL A 107 9.82 4.24 11.76
N TYR A 108 10.43 5.41 11.99
CA TYR A 108 10.27 6.59 11.13
C TYR A 108 10.63 6.30 9.66
N THR A 109 11.57 5.37 9.41
CA THR A 109 11.90 4.94 8.04
C THR A 109 10.74 4.22 7.36
N VAL A 110 10.00 3.40 8.12
CA VAL A 110 8.80 2.69 7.64
C VAL A 110 7.66 3.68 7.43
N LEU A 111 7.43 4.56 8.40
CA LEU A 111 6.41 5.61 8.30
C LEU A 111 6.64 6.46 7.05
N PHE A 112 7.87 6.89 6.80
CA PHE A 112 8.17 7.75 5.66
C PHE A 112 8.01 7.01 4.32
N LYS A 113 8.33 5.71 4.27
CA LYS A 113 8.03 4.87 3.09
C LYS A 113 6.53 4.83 2.80
N LEU A 114 5.70 4.70 3.84
CA LEU A 114 4.24 4.76 3.70
C LEU A 114 3.78 6.14 3.21
N VAL A 115 4.34 7.22 3.75
CA VAL A 115 4.06 8.60 3.28
C VAL A 115 4.42 8.76 1.81
N LYS A 116 5.57 8.25 1.35
CA LYS A 116 5.96 8.30 -0.07
C LYS A 116 5.01 7.50 -0.96
N SER A 117 4.64 6.29 -0.55
CA SER A 117 3.63 5.50 -1.28
C SER A 117 2.28 6.22 -1.32
N GLY A 118 1.99 7.00 -0.28
CA GLY A 118 0.77 7.76 -0.18
C GLY A 118 0.74 9.01 -1.06
N SER A 119 1.81 9.80 -1.04
CA SER A 119 1.91 11.00 -1.86
C SER A 119 1.80 10.70 -3.36
N GLN A 120 2.22 9.51 -3.81
CA GLN A 120 2.02 9.09 -5.20
C GLN A 120 0.55 8.90 -5.58
N TYR A 121 -0.33 8.49 -4.65
CA TYR A 121 -1.78 8.46 -4.92
C TYR A 121 -2.34 9.89 -4.99
N GLU A 122 -1.88 10.79 -4.11
CA GLU A 122 -2.43 12.15 -3.98
C GLU A 122 -2.15 13.00 -5.23
N GLN A 123 -0.99 12.84 -5.87
CA GLN A 123 -0.65 13.57 -7.11
C GLN A 123 -1.43 13.11 -8.35
N SER A 124 -2.14 11.98 -8.27
CA SER A 124 -3.04 11.50 -9.33
C SER A 124 -4.50 11.88 -9.11
N LEU A 125 -4.84 12.48 -7.96
CA LEU A 125 -6.19 12.96 -7.72
C LEU A 125 -6.42 14.26 -8.52
N PRO A 126 -7.47 14.32 -9.36
CA PRO A 126 -7.85 15.58 -9.99
C PRO A 126 -8.11 16.61 -8.88
N GLN A 127 -7.58 17.81 -9.06
CA GLN A 127 -7.75 18.93 -8.14
C GLN A 127 -9.24 19.15 -7.91
N TRP A 128 -9.76 18.68 -6.78
CA TRP A 128 -11.14 18.92 -6.39
C TRP A 128 -11.25 20.40 -6.05
N ASN A 129 -11.68 21.22 -7.03
CA ASN A 129 -12.36 22.45 -6.74
C ASN A 129 -13.49 22.10 -5.78
N ALA A 130 -13.39 22.62 -4.56
CA ALA A 130 -14.34 22.40 -3.49
C ALA A 130 -15.75 22.77 -3.95
N SER A 131 -16.51 21.76 -4.34
CA SER A 131 -17.95 21.79 -4.47
C SER A 131 -18.39 20.41 -4.02
N ILE A 132 -18.38 20.22 -2.70
CA ILE A 132 -19.02 19.07 -2.06
C ILE A 132 -20.47 19.09 -2.56
N PRO A 133 -20.92 18.12 -3.37
CA PRO A 133 -22.33 18.00 -3.63
C PRO A 133 -22.93 17.44 -2.36
N LEU A 134 -23.63 18.30 -1.61
CA LEU A 134 -24.61 17.82 -0.68
C LEU A 134 -25.63 17.00 -1.48
N ARG A 135 -25.71 15.70 -1.14
CA ARG A 135 -26.88 14.81 -1.25
C ARG A 135 -27.11 14.14 -2.61
N CYS A 136 -27.37 12.82 -2.58
CA CYS A 136 -28.66 12.24 -2.95
C CYS A 136 -28.76 10.73 -2.64
N HIS A 137 -29.86 10.40 -1.93
CA HIS A 137 -30.49 9.12 -1.58
C HIS A 137 -29.75 8.11 -0.70
#